data_AF-A0A1A7XRY8-F1
#
_entry.id   AF-A0A1A7XRY8-F1
#
_cell.length_a   1.000
_cell.length_b   1.000
_cell.length_c   1.000
_cell.angle_alpha   90.00
_cell.angle_beta   90.00
_cell.angle_gamma   90.00
#
_symmetry.space_group_name_H-M   'P 1'
#
loop_
_entity.id
_entity.type
_entity.pdbx_description
1 polymer ?
#
loop_
_entity_poly.entity_id
_entity_poly.type
_entity_poly.pdbx_seq_one_letter_code
_entity_poly.pdbx_strand_id
1 'polypeptide(L)'
;MMVLIQWLMGLALFTQSCVSSLDQTEVGCKTWRQKGDDVCCDECHPGNRLVKQCGPRPKELCIPCETGTYTQNPMTLRCARCTQCVGAQVHLKDCTMKSDTQCGCRDGLTCGDGKCSYCVEKCAKGFEPTDDSSCRPCPHGTFNDKSHSRCKPWSTRCPGPNQEIVSEGNAFSDVQCQVMVTPENSPKPPAVNPDLPRPVVSYEVIIAVMMAVFIATIVIIIIVAVKVNHTRKKPEKKPEKQLTTPVIRTPTDDPRTLIAIECSFHEAQQEQGSSTESLIKDSSEEFAP
;
A
#
# COMPACT_ATOMS: atom_id res chain seq x y z
N MET A 1 -25.60 5.61 41.95
CA MET A 1 -24.35 6.35 42.24
C MET A 1 -23.13 5.61 41.69
N MET A 2 -22.92 4.32 41.98
CA MET A 2 -21.77 3.53 41.48
C MET A 2 -21.72 3.36 39.94
N VAL A 3 -22.87 3.17 39.28
CA VAL A 3 -22.95 3.00 37.82
C VAL A 3 -22.64 4.29 37.06
N LEU A 4 -22.97 5.45 37.63
CA LEU A 4 -22.67 6.75 37.03
C LEU A 4 -21.14 7.01 37.04
N ILE A 5 -20.47 6.59 38.10
CA ILE A 5 -19.02 6.73 38.26
C ILE A 5 -18.29 5.81 37.28
N GLN A 6 -18.76 4.58 37.06
CA GLN A 6 -18.19 3.67 36.05
C GLN A 6 -18.36 4.18 34.61
N TRP A 7 -19.48 4.83 34.30
CA TRP A 7 -19.68 5.50 33.01
C TRP A 7 -18.79 6.73 32.83
N LEU A 8 -18.58 7.53 33.88
CA LEU A 8 -17.69 8.70 33.85
C LEU A 8 -16.21 8.31 33.75
N MET A 9 -15.80 7.22 34.39
CA MET A 9 -14.45 6.67 34.29
C MET A 9 -14.19 6.04 32.89
N GLY A 10 -15.22 5.40 32.31
CA GLY A 10 -15.15 4.90 30.92
C GLY A 10 -15.04 6.03 29.88
N LEU A 11 -15.79 7.13 30.07
CA LEU A 11 -15.69 8.34 29.25
C LEU A 11 -14.32 9.03 29.39
N ALA A 12 -13.73 9.05 30.59
CA ALA A 12 -12.39 9.61 30.83
C ALA A 12 -11.25 8.76 30.25
N LEU A 13 -11.43 7.44 30.11
CA LEU A 13 -10.45 6.55 29.46
C LEU A 13 -10.52 6.63 27.93
N PHE A 14 -11.70 6.95 27.36
CA PHE A 14 -11.84 7.19 25.92
C PHE A 14 -11.30 8.56 25.46
N THR A 15 -11.25 9.57 26.33
CA THR A 15 -10.66 10.88 25.98
C THR A 15 -9.13 10.90 26.03
N GLN A 16 -8.48 9.85 26.54
CA GLN A 16 -7.02 9.68 26.45
C GLN A 16 -6.56 9.05 25.13
N SER A 17 -7.45 8.48 24.32
CA SER A 17 -7.10 7.93 23.00
C SER A 17 -7.05 8.98 21.88
N CYS A 18 -7.35 10.25 22.18
CA CYS A 18 -7.26 11.36 21.23
C CYS A 18 -6.23 12.43 21.65
N VAL A 19 -5.19 12.06 22.42
CA VAL A 19 -3.92 12.76 22.27
C VAL A 19 -3.21 12.06 21.13
N SER A 20 -3.56 12.50 19.92
CA SER A 20 -2.86 12.16 18.69
C SER A 20 -1.36 12.17 18.97
N SER A 21 -0.67 11.15 18.50
CA SER A 21 0.79 11.11 18.39
C SER A 21 1.25 12.28 17.52
N LEU A 22 1.26 13.50 18.07
CA LEU A 22 2.16 14.54 17.65
C LEU A 22 3.52 13.96 17.96
N ASP A 23 4.13 13.34 16.94
CA ASP A 23 5.56 13.04 16.89
C ASP A 23 6.26 14.24 17.50
N GLN A 24 6.70 14.11 18.76
CA GLN A 24 7.41 15.17 19.46
C GLN A 24 8.65 15.41 18.62
N THR A 25 8.58 16.42 17.77
CA THR A 25 9.64 16.71 16.81
C THR A 25 10.73 17.33 17.65
N GLU A 26 11.70 16.52 18.05
CA GLU A 26 12.87 17.00 18.80
C GLU A 26 13.57 18.07 17.96
N VAL A 27 13.79 19.24 18.55
CA VAL A 27 14.32 20.43 17.86
C VAL A 27 15.73 20.73 18.32
N GLY A 28 16.61 21.06 17.38
CA GLY A 28 17.97 21.51 17.64
C GLY A 28 19.04 20.46 17.40
N CYS A 29 20.19 20.65 18.05
CA CYS A 29 21.28 19.67 18.04
C CYS A 29 20.92 18.45 18.89
N LYS A 30 21.07 17.28 18.27
CA LYS A 30 21.03 15.98 18.95
C LYS A 30 22.36 15.69 19.65
N THR A 31 23.48 15.99 18.98
CA THR A 31 24.82 15.88 19.57
C THR A 31 25.61 17.16 19.32
N TRP A 32 26.42 17.56 20.29
CA TRP A 32 27.24 18.76 20.24
C TRP A 32 28.47 18.62 21.13
N ARG A 33 29.47 19.47 20.86
CA ARG A 33 30.71 19.61 21.66
C ARG A 33 30.84 21.01 22.21
N GLN A 34 31.46 21.12 23.38
CA GLN A 34 31.82 22.42 23.97
C GLN A 34 33.01 23.04 23.23
N LYS A 35 32.94 24.36 23.00
CA LYS A 35 34.00 25.15 22.36
C LYS A 35 34.05 26.56 22.98
N GLY A 36 34.78 26.68 24.09
CA GLY A 36 34.82 27.91 24.87
C GLY A 36 33.48 28.16 25.54
N ASP A 37 32.94 29.37 25.39
CA ASP A 37 31.60 29.72 25.90
C ASP A 37 30.46 29.26 24.97
N ASP A 38 30.79 28.79 23.76
CA ASP A 38 29.84 28.29 22.76
C ASP A 38 29.79 26.76 22.72
N VAL A 39 28.69 26.24 22.17
CA VAL A 39 28.59 24.85 21.74
C VAL A 39 28.65 24.75 20.21
N CYS A 40 29.24 23.70 19.69
CA CYS A 40 29.22 23.36 18.27
C CYS A 40 28.40 22.09 18.04
N CYS A 41 27.39 22.19 17.18
CA CYS A 41 26.59 21.06 16.74
C CYS A 41 27.43 20.07 15.94
N ASP A 42 27.23 18.78 16.19
CA ASP A 42 27.80 17.70 15.38
C ASP A 42 26.70 16.92 14.62
N GLU A 43 25.50 16.85 15.18
CA GLU A 43 24.34 16.20 14.56
C GLU A 43 23.06 16.96 14.95
N CYS A 44 22.27 17.42 13.98
CA CYS A 44 20.90 17.86 14.24
C CYS A 44 19.96 16.67 14.46
N HIS A 45 18.88 16.86 15.21
CA HIS A 45 17.83 15.84 15.29
C HIS A 45 17.24 15.54 13.88
N PRO A 46 16.80 14.30 13.60
CA PRO A 46 16.22 13.94 12.31
C PRO A 46 15.11 14.91 11.88
N GLY A 47 15.16 15.34 10.63
CA GLY A 47 14.23 16.34 10.09
C GLY A 47 14.49 17.78 10.53
N ASN A 48 15.61 18.05 11.20
CA ASN A 48 16.11 19.40 11.43
C ASN A 48 17.29 19.70 10.51
N ARG A 49 17.33 20.91 9.97
CA ARG A 49 18.49 21.44 9.24
C ARG A 49 19.34 22.30 10.15
N LEU A 50 20.63 22.33 9.88
CA LEU A 50 21.59 23.21 10.51
C LEU A 50 21.32 24.66 10.06
N VAL A 51 21.31 25.58 11.02
CA VAL A 51 21.26 27.04 10.79
C VAL A 51 22.67 27.61 10.93
N LYS A 52 23.36 27.24 12.01
CA LYS A 52 24.73 27.64 12.29
C LYS A 52 25.45 26.52 13.03
N GLN A 53 26.72 26.30 12.72
CA GLN A 53 27.47 25.21 13.34
C GLN A 53 27.73 25.41 14.83
N CYS A 54 28.03 26.64 15.28
CA CYS A 54 28.31 26.92 16.69
C CYS A 54 27.59 28.18 17.19
N GLY A 55 27.25 28.17 18.48
CA GLY A 55 26.67 29.30 19.20
C GLY A 55 26.30 28.92 20.63
N PRO A 56 25.66 29.83 21.38
CA PRO A 56 25.50 29.67 22.83
C PRO A 56 24.46 28.62 23.22
N ARG A 57 23.51 28.29 22.32
CA ARG A 57 22.35 27.45 22.63
C ARG A 57 22.18 26.34 21.59
N PRO A 58 22.40 25.05 21.94
CA PRO A 58 22.29 23.94 21.00
C PRO A 58 20.91 23.82 20.33
N LYS A 59 19.85 24.24 21.03
CA LYS A 59 18.47 24.21 20.53
C LYS A 59 18.22 25.12 19.32
N GLU A 60 19.03 26.17 19.14
CA GLU A 60 18.84 27.16 18.06
C GLU A 60 19.77 26.93 16.86
N LEU A 61 20.76 26.05 17.02
CA LEU A 61 21.72 25.74 15.96
C LEU A 61 21.10 24.90 14.84
N CYS A 62 19.99 24.20 15.12
CA CYS A 62 19.18 23.50 14.13
C CYS A 62 17.70 23.84 14.30
N ILE A 63 16.97 23.84 13.20
CA ILE A 63 15.53 24.04 13.19
C ILE A 63 14.85 22.97 12.32
N PRO A 64 13.57 22.64 12.57
CA PRO A 64 12.85 21.67 11.76
C PRO A 64 12.75 22.12 10.30
N CYS A 65 12.65 21.15 9.40
CA CYS A 65 12.26 21.40 8.03
C CYS A 65 10.87 22.03 7.96
N GLU A 66 10.60 22.75 6.88
CA GLU A 66 9.28 23.33 6.60
C GLU A 66 8.38 22.28 5.94
N THR A 67 7.06 22.46 6.05
CA THR A 67 6.09 21.53 5.47
C THR A 67 6.34 21.37 3.98
N GLY A 68 6.37 20.12 3.49
CA GLY A 68 6.73 19.82 2.10
C GLY A 68 8.24 19.75 1.85
N THR A 69 9.06 19.77 2.91
CA THR A 69 10.51 19.51 2.83
C THR A 69 10.96 18.50 3.88
N TYR A 70 12.11 17.86 3.64
CA TYR A 70 12.67 16.85 4.54
C TYR A 70 14.21 16.86 4.56
N THR A 71 14.80 16.23 5.57
CA THR A 71 16.22 15.88 5.55
C THR A 71 16.52 14.61 6.35
N GLN A 72 17.40 13.79 5.78
CA GLN A 72 18.08 12.68 6.47
C GLN A 72 19.56 13.01 6.75
N ASN A 73 20.10 14.08 6.15
CA ASN A 73 21.45 14.53 6.42
C ASN A 73 21.42 15.39 7.70
N PRO A 74 22.09 14.96 8.78
CA PRO A 74 22.03 15.62 10.07
C PRO A 74 22.73 16.98 10.12
N MET A 75 23.49 17.35 9.10
CA MET A 75 24.27 18.59 9.06
C MET A 75 24.00 19.42 7.81
N THR A 76 22.90 19.13 7.10
CA THR A 76 22.51 19.94 5.94
C THR A 76 22.08 21.34 6.36
N LEU A 77 22.42 22.35 5.55
CA LEU A 77 21.93 23.72 5.73
C LEU A 77 20.53 23.94 5.14
N ARG A 78 20.08 23.02 4.26
CA ARG A 78 18.81 23.11 3.52
C ARG A 78 18.10 21.77 3.50
N CYS A 79 16.79 21.80 3.66
CA CYS A 79 15.94 20.64 3.47
C CYS A 79 15.66 20.43 1.98
N ALA A 80 15.55 19.16 1.57
CA ALA A 80 15.13 18.79 0.23
C ALA A 80 13.60 18.92 0.11
N ARG A 81 13.08 19.29 -1.07
CA ARG A 81 11.64 19.25 -1.31
C ARG A 81 11.18 17.81 -1.41
N CYS A 82 9.99 17.53 -0.91
CA CYS A 82 9.37 16.23 -1.03
C CYS A 82 9.12 15.88 -2.50
N THR A 83 9.41 14.64 -2.86
CA THR A 83 9.14 14.08 -4.19
C THR A 83 7.63 14.02 -4.43
N GLN A 84 7.20 14.34 -5.65
CA GLN A 84 5.83 14.13 -6.10
C GLN A 84 5.79 12.87 -6.97
N CYS A 85 4.90 11.94 -6.64
CA CYS A 85 4.69 10.76 -7.46
C CYS A 85 3.87 11.15 -8.70
N VAL A 86 4.46 11.04 -9.89
CA VAL A 86 3.85 11.50 -11.15
C VAL A 86 3.81 10.39 -12.19
N GLY A 87 2.93 10.55 -13.20
CA GLY A 87 2.80 9.61 -14.30
C GLY A 87 2.39 8.20 -13.86
N ALA A 88 3.25 7.22 -14.12
CA ALA A 88 3.04 5.81 -13.80
C ALA A 88 3.36 5.44 -12.34
N GLN A 89 3.85 6.39 -11.55
CA GLN A 89 4.07 6.18 -10.13
C GLN A 89 2.77 6.25 -9.33
N VAL A 90 2.76 5.61 -8.17
CA VAL A 90 1.69 5.68 -7.16
C VAL A 90 2.27 6.16 -5.84
N HIS A 91 1.49 6.94 -5.10
CA HIS A 91 1.87 7.38 -3.77
C HIS A 91 1.71 6.24 -2.77
N LEU A 92 2.79 5.90 -2.05
CA LEU A 92 2.77 4.83 -1.05
C LEU A 92 2.84 5.36 0.39
N LYS A 93 3.63 6.43 0.61
CA LYS A 93 3.82 7.00 1.95
C LYS A 93 4.05 8.50 1.88
N ASP A 94 3.39 9.23 2.77
CA ASP A 94 3.53 10.67 2.88
C ASP A 94 4.96 11.10 3.23
N CYS A 95 5.34 12.25 2.69
CA CYS A 95 6.54 12.94 3.13
C CYS A 95 6.41 13.40 4.59
N THR A 96 7.51 13.34 5.32
CA THR A 96 7.65 13.92 6.65
C THR A 96 8.92 14.75 6.70
N MET A 97 9.11 15.57 7.73
CA MET A 97 10.38 16.30 7.89
C MET A 97 11.60 15.37 7.90
N LYS A 98 11.42 14.10 8.32
CA LYS A 98 12.47 13.09 8.50
C LYS A 98 12.68 12.21 7.26
N SER A 99 11.73 12.17 6.32
CA SER A 99 11.75 11.23 5.20
C SER A 99 11.02 11.78 3.98
N ASP A 100 11.55 11.50 2.79
CA ASP A 100 10.89 11.83 1.54
C ASP A 100 9.53 11.11 1.40
N THR A 101 8.72 11.59 0.47
CA THR A 101 7.60 10.84 -0.10
C THR A 101 8.09 9.50 -0.64
N GLN A 102 7.38 8.42 -0.34
CA GLN A 102 7.66 7.13 -0.96
C GLN A 102 6.72 6.90 -2.14
N CYS A 103 7.31 6.76 -3.33
CA CYS A 103 6.59 6.38 -4.54
C CYS A 103 6.79 4.89 -4.84
N GLY A 104 5.78 4.30 -5.47
CA GLY A 104 5.81 2.98 -6.09
C GLY A 104 5.38 3.06 -7.55
N CYS A 105 5.19 1.91 -8.19
CA CYS A 105 4.68 1.84 -9.56
C CYS A 105 3.30 1.20 -9.59
N ARG A 106 2.47 1.60 -10.57
CA ARG A 106 1.18 0.96 -10.85
C ARG A 106 1.37 -0.53 -11.18
N ASP A 107 0.29 -1.29 -11.06
CA ASP A 107 0.28 -2.71 -11.39
C ASP A 107 0.76 -2.97 -12.84
N GLY A 108 1.55 -4.03 -13.01
CA GLY A 108 2.22 -4.36 -14.28
C GLY A 108 3.57 -3.68 -14.47
N LEU A 109 3.94 -2.73 -13.62
CA LEU A 109 5.23 -2.05 -13.64
C LEU A 109 6.07 -2.37 -12.39
N THR A 110 7.34 -1.99 -12.42
CA THR A 110 8.27 -2.11 -11.29
C THR A 110 9.23 -0.93 -11.27
N CYS A 111 9.84 -0.66 -10.11
CA CYS A 111 10.81 0.44 -9.96
C CYS A 111 12.06 0.17 -10.81
N GLY A 112 12.47 1.15 -11.61
CA GLY A 112 13.71 1.06 -12.40
C GLY A 112 14.98 1.27 -11.56
N ASP A 113 14.86 1.88 -10.39
CA ASP A 113 15.95 2.15 -9.46
C ASP A 113 15.51 1.97 -8.00
N GLY A 114 16.47 2.03 -7.06
CA GLY A 114 16.20 1.84 -5.64
C GLY A 114 15.34 2.95 -5.00
N LYS A 115 15.23 4.12 -5.63
CA LYS A 115 14.37 5.22 -5.17
C LYS A 115 13.00 5.23 -5.82
N CYS A 116 12.76 4.32 -6.77
CA CYS A 116 11.56 4.28 -7.60
C CYS A 116 11.29 5.61 -8.33
N SER A 117 12.34 6.27 -8.85
CA SER A 117 12.24 7.56 -9.54
C SER A 117 11.54 7.45 -10.90
N TYR A 118 11.54 6.27 -11.50
CA TYR A 118 10.76 5.92 -12.69
C TYR A 118 10.30 4.45 -12.66
N CYS A 119 9.30 4.15 -13.47
CA CYS A 119 8.69 2.83 -13.57
C CYS A 119 9.00 2.20 -14.93
N VAL A 120 9.33 0.90 -14.91
CA VAL A 120 9.62 0.09 -16.09
C VAL A 120 8.68 -1.11 -16.16
N GLU A 121 8.61 -1.73 -17.34
CA GLU A 121 7.79 -2.93 -17.53
C GLU A 121 8.25 -4.07 -16.62
N LYS A 122 7.30 -4.71 -15.93
CA LYS A 122 7.59 -5.88 -15.11
C LYS A 122 7.60 -7.14 -15.96
N CYS A 123 8.80 -7.65 -16.28
CA CYS A 123 8.94 -8.86 -17.07
C CYS A 123 8.32 -10.10 -16.40
N ALA A 124 7.65 -10.90 -17.22
CA ALA A 124 7.14 -12.21 -16.84
C ALA A 124 8.27 -13.24 -16.69
N LYS A 125 7.92 -14.44 -16.20
CA LYS A 125 8.80 -15.61 -16.29
C LYS A 125 9.10 -15.92 -17.76
N GLY A 126 10.27 -16.46 -18.06
CA GLY A 126 10.71 -16.68 -19.43
C GLY A 126 11.23 -15.44 -20.14
N PHE A 127 11.19 -14.28 -19.49
CA PHE A 127 11.69 -13.01 -20.02
C PHE A 127 12.69 -12.38 -19.05
N GLU A 128 13.61 -11.59 -19.57
CA GLU A 128 14.52 -10.76 -18.79
C GLU A 128 14.42 -9.28 -19.15
N PRO A 129 14.72 -8.39 -18.20
CA PRO A 129 14.88 -6.97 -18.48
C PRO A 129 16.03 -6.73 -19.47
N THR A 130 15.88 -5.74 -20.34
CA THR A 130 16.93 -5.19 -21.20
C THR A 130 17.40 -3.83 -20.69
N ASP A 131 18.50 -3.32 -21.24
CA ASP A 131 19.03 -2.01 -20.85
C ASP A 131 18.09 -0.87 -21.31
N ASP A 132 17.33 -1.09 -22.38
CA ASP A 132 16.27 -0.18 -22.86
C ASP A 132 14.97 -0.25 -22.03
N SER A 133 15.02 -0.84 -20.83
CA SER A 133 13.86 -0.96 -19.92
C SER A 133 12.67 -1.76 -20.48
N SER A 134 12.93 -2.63 -21.47
CA SER A 134 11.94 -3.54 -22.05
C SER A 134 12.16 -4.98 -21.59
N CYS A 135 11.26 -5.88 -21.97
CA CYS A 135 11.39 -7.32 -21.69
C CYS A 135 11.68 -8.10 -22.97
N ARG A 136 12.70 -8.96 -22.94
CA ARG A 136 12.99 -9.90 -24.03
C ARG A 136 12.89 -11.36 -23.55
N PRO A 137 12.53 -12.31 -24.42
CA PRO A 137 12.53 -13.72 -24.06
C PRO A 137 13.95 -14.19 -23.73
N CYS A 138 14.06 -15.18 -22.84
CA CYS A 138 15.34 -15.79 -22.52
C CYS A 138 15.97 -16.41 -23.78
N PRO A 139 17.24 -16.11 -24.07
CA PRO A 139 17.99 -16.79 -25.14
C PRO A 139 18.03 -18.30 -24.92
N HIS A 140 18.14 -19.06 -26.01
CA HIS A 140 18.31 -20.50 -25.93
C HIS A 140 19.52 -20.88 -25.05
N GLY A 141 19.39 -21.92 -24.23
CA GLY A 141 20.40 -22.27 -23.23
C GLY A 141 20.25 -21.54 -21.89
N THR A 142 19.23 -20.67 -21.76
CA THR A 142 18.96 -19.92 -20.52
C THR A 142 17.49 -19.96 -20.14
N PHE A 143 17.19 -19.68 -18.88
CA PHE A 143 15.84 -19.62 -18.34
C PHE A 143 15.70 -18.54 -17.26
N ASN A 144 14.46 -18.12 -17.02
CA ASN A 144 14.09 -17.30 -15.88
C ASN A 144 12.76 -17.79 -15.29
N ASP A 145 12.83 -18.38 -14.10
CA ASP A 145 11.70 -18.91 -13.35
C ASP A 145 11.00 -17.87 -12.45
N LYS A 146 11.53 -16.64 -12.41
CA LYS A 146 11.06 -15.53 -11.56
C LYS A 146 10.57 -14.35 -12.41
N SER A 147 9.77 -13.48 -11.80
CA SER A 147 9.38 -12.22 -12.46
C SER A 147 10.53 -11.21 -12.38
N HIS A 148 10.72 -10.44 -13.46
CA HIS A 148 11.64 -9.32 -13.57
C HIS A 148 13.06 -9.64 -13.04
N SER A 149 13.61 -10.75 -13.52
CA SER A 149 14.95 -11.25 -13.17
C SER A 149 15.73 -11.52 -14.46
N ARG A 150 17.07 -11.53 -14.36
CA ARG A 150 17.93 -11.88 -15.50
C ARG A 150 17.87 -13.38 -15.77
N CYS A 151 17.97 -13.77 -17.05
CA CYS A 151 18.01 -15.18 -17.42
C CYS A 151 19.33 -15.80 -16.93
N LYS A 152 19.25 -17.06 -16.51
CA LYS A 152 20.38 -17.84 -16.01
C LYS A 152 20.63 -19.02 -16.96
N PRO A 153 21.88 -19.47 -17.11
CA PRO A 153 22.17 -20.63 -17.93
C PRO A 153 21.45 -21.87 -17.39
N TRP A 154 21.03 -22.76 -18.28
CA TRP A 154 20.58 -24.09 -17.90
C TRP A 154 21.72 -24.86 -17.21
N SER A 155 21.36 -25.71 -16.24
CA SER A 155 22.29 -26.61 -15.60
C SER A 155 22.84 -27.61 -16.61
N THR A 156 24.15 -27.83 -16.56
CA THR A 156 24.83 -28.79 -17.44
C THR A 156 24.86 -30.21 -16.86
N ARG A 157 24.46 -30.38 -15.59
CA ARG A 157 24.41 -31.65 -14.87
C ARG A 157 23.30 -31.61 -13.82
N CYS A 158 22.78 -32.78 -13.48
CA CYS A 158 21.85 -32.93 -12.38
C CYS A 158 22.55 -32.83 -11.01
N PRO A 159 21.86 -32.33 -9.97
CA PRO A 159 22.46 -32.11 -8.65
C PRO A 159 22.71 -33.41 -7.87
N GLY A 160 21.93 -34.47 -8.12
CA GLY A 160 22.04 -35.73 -7.38
C GLY A 160 23.05 -36.73 -7.96
N PRO A 161 23.72 -37.54 -7.12
CA PRO A 161 24.48 -38.69 -7.59
C PRO A 161 23.51 -39.69 -8.22
N ASN A 162 23.78 -40.14 -9.45
CA ASN A 162 22.92 -41.03 -10.25
C ASN A 162 21.66 -40.37 -10.86
N GLN A 163 21.67 -39.05 -11.03
CA GLN A 163 20.67 -38.37 -11.84
C GLN A 163 21.22 -38.02 -13.22
N GLU A 164 20.43 -38.25 -14.26
CA GLU A 164 20.73 -37.81 -15.62
C GLU A 164 19.68 -36.84 -16.14
N ILE A 165 20.10 -35.97 -17.06
CA ILE A 165 19.21 -35.02 -17.73
C ILE A 165 18.38 -35.81 -18.73
N VAL A 166 17.06 -35.77 -18.55
CA VAL A 166 16.09 -36.47 -19.42
C VAL A 166 15.34 -35.54 -20.36
N SER A 167 15.36 -34.24 -20.07
CA SER A 167 14.81 -33.21 -20.95
C SER A 167 15.66 -31.94 -20.83
N GLU A 168 15.90 -31.31 -21.98
CA GLU A 168 16.47 -29.96 -22.03
C GLU A 168 15.59 -28.97 -21.28
N GLY A 169 16.20 -27.87 -20.84
CA GLY A 169 15.51 -26.75 -20.25
C GLY A 169 14.69 -25.98 -21.29
N ASN A 170 13.93 -24.99 -20.82
CA ASN A 170 13.23 -24.05 -21.68
C ASN A 170 13.36 -22.63 -21.10
N ALA A 171 12.71 -21.63 -21.69
CA ALA A 171 12.81 -20.25 -21.19
C ALA A 171 12.32 -20.09 -19.72
N PHE A 172 11.43 -20.96 -19.24
CA PHE A 172 10.75 -20.84 -17.94
C PHE A 172 11.34 -21.73 -16.85
N SER A 173 12.00 -22.82 -17.21
CA SER A 173 12.52 -23.82 -16.27
C SER A 173 13.85 -24.40 -16.71
N ASP A 174 14.65 -24.83 -15.73
CA ASP A 174 15.90 -25.55 -15.96
C ASP A 174 15.67 -26.96 -16.54
N VAL A 175 16.76 -27.68 -16.80
CA VAL A 175 16.77 -29.09 -17.24
C VAL A 175 16.01 -29.99 -16.26
N GLN A 176 15.38 -31.04 -16.79
CA GLN A 176 14.70 -32.03 -15.96
C GLN A 176 15.61 -33.22 -15.71
N CYS A 177 15.69 -33.62 -14.44
CA CYS A 177 16.56 -34.68 -13.95
C CYS A 177 15.74 -35.89 -13.49
N GLN A 178 16.22 -37.10 -13.83
CA GLN A 178 15.63 -38.34 -13.36
C GLN A 178 16.69 -39.23 -12.73
N VAL A 179 16.31 -39.93 -11.66
CA VAL A 179 17.17 -40.93 -11.01
C VAL A 179 17.25 -42.16 -11.90
N MET A 180 18.47 -42.55 -12.27
CA MET A 180 18.73 -43.79 -12.97
C MET A 180 18.75 -44.91 -11.93
N VAL A 181 17.65 -45.65 -11.81
CA VAL A 181 17.60 -46.84 -10.96
C VAL A 181 18.26 -47.98 -11.73
N THR A 182 19.50 -48.33 -11.37
CA THR A 182 20.04 -49.63 -11.75
C THR A 182 19.25 -50.72 -11.00
N PRO A 183 18.88 -51.83 -11.67
CA PRO A 183 18.04 -52.89 -11.08
C PRO A 183 18.68 -53.64 -9.88
N GLU A 184 19.85 -53.22 -9.41
CA GLU A 184 20.62 -53.95 -8.40
C GLU A 184 20.30 -53.53 -6.95
N ASN A 185 19.50 -52.48 -6.73
CA ASN A 185 19.12 -52.02 -5.39
C ASN A 185 17.60 -51.84 -5.20
N SER A 186 16.76 -52.68 -5.82
CA SER A 186 15.44 -52.91 -5.23
C SER A 186 15.61 -53.79 -3.99
N PRO A 187 15.27 -53.33 -2.77
CA PRO A 187 15.00 -54.26 -1.69
C PRO A 187 13.89 -55.16 -2.21
N LYS A 188 14.17 -56.46 -2.34
CA LYS A 188 13.13 -57.47 -2.54
C LYS A 188 12.08 -57.20 -1.47
N PRO A 189 10.82 -56.86 -1.82
CA PRO A 189 9.81 -56.65 -0.80
C PRO A 189 9.79 -57.92 0.08
N PRO A 190 9.90 -57.80 1.41
CA PRO A 190 9.75 -58.97 2.26
C PRO A 190 8.40 -59.59 1.92
N ALA A 191 8.39 -60.91 1.73
CA ALA A 191 7.18 -61.66 1.46
C ALA A 191 6.13 -61.27 2.50
N VAL A 192 5.07 -60.59 2.06
CA VAL A 192 3.93 -60.26 2.92
C VAL A 192 3.22 -61.57 3.22
N ASN A 193 3.38 -62.07 4.44
CA ASN A 193 2.53 -63.13 4.98
C ASN A 193 1.08 -62.59 5.10
N PRO A 194 0.06 -63.25 4.53
CA PRO A 194 -1.31 -62.74 4.55
C PRO A 194 -2.01 -62.76 5.91
N ASP A 195 -1.47 -63.42 6.93
CA ASP A 195 -2.21 -63.71 8.17
C ASP A 195 -1.88 -62.79 9.36
N LEU A 196 -1.99 -61.47 9.17
CA LEU A 196 -2.12 -60.56 10.30
C LEU A 196 -3.28 -59.59 10.10
N PRO A 197 -4.30 -59.58 10.99
CA PRO A 197 -5.42 -58.65 10.87
C PRO A 197 -4.87 -57.22 11.00
N ARG A 198 -4.93 -56.44 9.92
CA ARG A 198 -4.78 -55.00 10.04
C ARG A 198 -6.00 -54.50 10.83
N PRO A 199 -5.84 -53.74 11.91
CA PRO A 199 -6.97 -53.04 12.50
C PRO A 199 -7.38 -51.96 11.50
N VAL A 200 -8.27 -52.31 10.58
CA VAL A 200 -9.05 -51.33 9.82
C VAL A 200 -9.94 -50.63 10.84
N VAL A 201 -9.39 -49.57 11.45
CA VAL A 201 -10.19 -48.60 12.18
C VAL A 201 -11.28 -48.18 11.22
N SER A 202 -12.52 -48.50 11.57
CA SER A 202 -13.71 -48.42 10.73
C SER A 202 -13.94 -46.98 10.30
N TYR A 203 -13.32 -46.60 9.18
CA TYR A 203 -13.35 -45.26 8.60
C TYR A 203 -14.78 -44.79 8.33
N GLU A 204 -15.67 -45.75 8.06
CA GLU A 204 -17.13 -45.56 7.95
C GLU A 204 -17.74 -44.94 9.22
N VAL A 205 -17.31 -45.36 10.41
CA VAL A 205 -17.81 -44.83 11.68
C VAL A 205 -17.30 -43.41 11.91
N ILE A 206 -16.05 -43.12 11.54
CA ILE A 206 -15.46 -41.79 11.66
C ILE A 206 -16.20 -40.82 10.73
N ILE A 207 -16.43 -41.20 9.47
CA ILE A 207 -17.17 -40.37 8.51
C ILE A 207 -18.59 -40.12 9.01
N ALA A 208 -19.29 -41.13 9.52
CA ALA A 208 -20.66 -40.98 10.02
C ALA A 208 -20.75 -39.99 11.20
N VAL A 209 -19.80 -40.04 12.14
CA VAL A 209 -19.75 -39.11 13.28
C VAL A 209 -19.44 -37.68 12.81
N MET A 210 -18.49 -37.51 11.90
CA MET A 210 -18.13 -36.18 11.37
C MET A 210 -19.30 -35.54 10.62
N MET A 211 -20.04 -36.33 9.83
CA MET A 211 -21.24 -35.86 9.12
C MET A 211 -22.36 -35.47 10.10
N ALA A 212 -22.59 -36.26 11.14
CA ALA A 212 -23.61 -35.95 12.15
C ALA A 212 -23.31 -34.63 12.91
N VAL A 213 -22.04 -34.40 13.26
CA VAL A 213 -21.61 -33.14 13.91
C VAL A 213 -21.80 -31.95 12.98
N PHE A 214 -21.46 -32.08 11.69
CA PHE A 214 -21.65 -31.02 10.69
C PHE A 214 -23.13 -30.65 10.49
N ILE A 215 -24.02 -31.65 10.49
CA ILE A 215 -25.46 -31.40 10.38
C ILE A 215 -25.97 -30.67 11.63
N ALA A 216 -25.52 -31.08 12.82
CA ALA A 216 -25.92 -30.43 14.07
C ALA A 216 -25.48 -28.96 14.15
N THR A 217 -24.27 -28.62 13.67
CA THR A 217 -23.81 -27.23 13.65
C THR A 217 -24.63 -26.36 12.70
N ILE A 218 -24.98 -26.88 11.51
CA ILE A 218 -25.86 -26.16 10.57
C ILE A 218 -27.22 -25.87 11.19
N VAL A 219 -27.83 -26.86 11.88
CA VAL A 219 -29.13 -26.68 12.54
C VAL A 219 -29.05 -25.60 13.64
N ILE A 220 -27.98 -25.59 14.44
CA ILE A 220 -27.76 -24.56 15.47
C ILE A 220 -27.64 -23.17 14.83
N ILE A 221 -26.88 -23.04 13.74
CA ILE A 221 -26.72 -21.77 13.01
C ILE A 221 -28.07 -21.27 12.49
N ILE A 222 -28.90 -22.15 11.93
CA ILE A 222 -30.25 -21.81 11.45
C ILE A 222 -31.13 -21.35 12.62
N ILE A 223 -31.12 -22.04 13.76
CA ILE A 223 -31.90 -21.65 14.95
C ILE A 223 -31.46 -20.27 15.45
N VAL A 224 -30.15 -20.00 15.51
CA VAL A 224 -29.62 -18.69 15.92
C VAL A 224 -30.03 -17.61 14.92
N ALA A 225 -29.90 -17.85 13.62
CA ALA A 225 -30.28 -16.91 12.58
C ALA A 225 -31.78 -16.59 12.62
N VAL A 226 -32.64 -17.59 12.83
CA VAL A 226 -34.08 -17.40 12.99
C VAL A 226 -34.38 -16.60 14.26
N LYS A 227 -33.70 -16.88 15.37
CA LYS A 227 -33.87 -16.14 16.63
C LYS A 227 -33.43 -14.67 16.49
N VAL A 228 -32.34 -14.41 15.79
CA VAL A 228 -31.86 -13.05 15.47
C VAL A 228 -32.86 -12.32 14.55
N ASN A 229 -33.41 -12.99 13.55
CA ASN A 229 -34.45 -12.40 12.69
C ASN A 229 -35.76 -12.15 13.46
N HIS A 230 -36.10 -13.00 14.43
CA HIS A 230 -37.31 -12.83 15.24
C HIS A 230 -37.18 -11.71 16.29
N THR A 231 -35.98 -11.46 16.81
CA THR A 231 -35.72 -10.30 17.69
C THR A 231 -35.68 -8.98 16.91
N ARG A 232 -35.22 -9.00 15.64
CA ARG A 232 -35.27 -7.85 14.72
C ARG A 232 -36.70 -7.45 14.33
N LYS A 233 -37.68 -8.36 14.43
CA LYS A 233 -39.10 -8.12 14.08
C LYS A 233 -39.97 -7.66 15.25
N LYS A 234 -39.45 -7.45 16.46
CA LYS A 234 -40.26 -6.95 17.59
C LYS A 234 -40.47 -5.42 17.41
N PRO A 235 -41.69 -4.92 17.16
CA PRO A 235 -41.94 -3.50 16.91
C PRO A 235 -41.80 -2.68 18.20
N GLU A 236 -41.02 -1.61 18.16
CA GLU A 236 -40.97 -0.58 19.20
C GLU A 236 -42.33 0.13 19.31
N LYS A 237 -42.86 0.26 20.54
CA LYS A 237 -44.01 1.13 20.82
C LYS A 237 -43.54 2.60 20.79
N LYS A 238 -44.03 3.38 19.83
CA LYS A 238 -43.83 4.84 19.73
C LYS A 238 -44.60 5.58 20.85
N PRO A 239 -44.03 6.59 21.52
CA PRO A 239 -44.80 7.51 22.35
C PRO A 239 -45.45 8.62 21.51
N GLU A 240 -46.70 8.90 21.87
CA GLU A 240 -47.64 9.89 21.32
C GLU A 240 -47.11 11.33 21.48
N LYS A 241 -47.23 12.16 20.43
CA LYS A 241 -47.08 13.63 20.54
C LYS A 241 -48.27 14.34 19.89
N GLN A 242 -48.77 15.26 20.71
CA GLN A 242 -50.01 16.01 20.67
C GLN A 242 -50.01 17.11 19.59
N LEU A 243 -51.17 17.30 18.98
CA LEU A 243 -51.50 18.23 17.91
C LEU A 243 -51.61 19.67 18.42
N THR A 244 -50.92 20.62 17.77
CA THR A 244 -51.20 22.06 17.89
C THR A 244 -51.23 22.70 16.50
N THR A 245 -52.39 23.22 16.13
CA THR A 245 -52.68 23.94 14.87
C THR A 245 -52.03 25.33 14.85
N PRO A 246 -51.49 25.84 13.73
CA PRO A 246 -51.08 27.23 13.64
C PRO A 246 -52.20 28.13 13.10
N VAL A 247 -52.46 29.21 13.83
CA VAL A 247 -53.32 30.34 13.47
C VAL A 247 -52.51 31.33 12.61
N ILE A 248 -53.12 31.79 11.52
CA ILE A 248 -52.58 32.78 10.58
C ILE A 248 -52.45 34.16 11.25
N ARG A 249 -51.27 34.79 11.17
CA ARG A 249 -51.09 36.25 11.25
C ARG A 249 -49.99 36.74 10.30
N THR A 250 -50.32 37.76 9.52
CA THR A 250 -49.45 38.67 8.76
C THR A 250 -49.14 39.92 9.61
N PRO A 251 -48.40 40.96 9.13
CA PRO A 251 -47.03 41.03 8.59
C PRO A 251 -46.16 42.12 9.28
N THR A 252 -44.87 42.18 8.90
CA THR A 252 -43.95 43.37 8.94
C THR A 252 -43.14 43.63 10.23
N ASP A 253 -41.81 43.43 10.16
CA ASP A 253 -40.79 44.51 10.10
C ASP A 253 -39.38 43.90 9.89
N ASP A 254 -38.63 44.46 8.91
CA ASP A 254 -37.21 44.20 8.59
C ASP A 254 -36.29 44.89 9.65
N PRO A 255 -34.96 44.59 9.81
CA PRO A 255 -33.98 44.58 8.72
C PRO A 255 -32.93 43.45 8.71
N ARG A 256 -32.69 42.94 7.49
CA ARG A 256 -31.42 42.51 6.85
C ARG A 256 -30.12 42.43 7.68
N THR A 257 -29.41 41.30 7.58
CA THR A 257 -28.08 41.24 6.90
C THR A 257 -27.66 39.79 6.53
N LEU A 258 -27.17 39.65 5.29
CA LEU A 258 -26.77 38.43 4.58
C LEU A 258 -25.32 38.04 4.87
N ILE A 259 -25.02 36.73 4.95
CA ILE A 259 -23.75 36.16 4.48
C ILE A 259 -24.05 34.88 3.68
N ALA A 260 -23.48 34.85 2.48
CA ALA A 260 -23.70 33.87 1.41
C ALA A 260 -23.03 32.51 1.68
N ILE A 261 -23.65 31.43 1.18
CA ILE A 261 -22.94 30.20 0.82
C ILE A 261 -23.00 30.09 -0.70
N GLU A 262 -21.82 30.19 -1.28
CA GLU A 262 -21.52 30.20 -2.70
C GLU A 262 -21.53 28.76 -3.25
N CYS A 263 -22.38 28.50 -4.24
CA CYS A 263 -22.31 27.31 -5.07
C CYS A 263 -22.05 27.77 -6.51
N SER A 264 -20.81 27.59 -6.98
CA SER A 264 -20.47 27.74 -8.39
C SER A 264 -21.17 26.64 -9.22
N PHE A 265 -22.08 27.06 -10.09
CA PHE A 265 -22.72 26.26 -11.12
C PHE A 265 -22.04 26.61 -12.45
N HIS A 266 -21.43 25.64 -13.11
CA HIS A 266 -20.89 25.80 -14.47
C HIS A 266 -22.03 25.60 -15.48
N GLU A 267 -22.35 26.64 -16.25
CA GLU A 267 -23.29 26.58 -17.38
C GLU A 267 -22.53 26.44 -18.70
N ALA A 268 -23.05 25.60 -19.59
CA ALA A 268 -22.51 25.33 -20.91
C ALA A 268 -22.74 26.52 -21.85
N GLN A 269 -21.70 26.97 -22.55
CA GLN A 269 -21.83 27.98 -23.61
C GLN A 269 -22.31 27.32 -24.91
N GLN A 270 -23.30 27.97 -25.50
CA GLN A 270 -24.00 27.63 -26.72
C GLN A 270 -23.21 28.22 -27.91
N GLU A 271 -22.71 27.36 -28.79
CA GLU A 271 -22.10 27.75 -30.06
C GLU A 271 -23.18 28.33 -31.00
N GLN A 272 -23.07 29.60 -31.34
CA GLN A 272 -23.83 30.24 -32.41
C GLN A 272 -22.83 30.95 -33.33
N GLY A 273 -22.68 30.40 -34.54
CA GLY A 273 -21.70 30.84 -35.52
C GLY A 273 -22.02 32.19 -36.16
N SER A 274 -21.00 32.81 -36.74
CA SER A 274 -21.14 33.82 -37.78
C SER A 274 -19.88 33.87 -38.63
N SER A 275 -20.03 33.55 -39.92
CA SER A 275 -19.07 33.83 -40.97
C SER A 275 -19.14 35.31 -41.36
N THR A 276 -18.00 35.93 -41.68
CA THR A 276 -17.86 36.88 -42.80
C THR A 276 -16.38 37.21 -43.05
N GLU A 277 -16.16 37.70 -44.25
CA GLU A 277 -15.00 37.60 -45.13
C GLU A 277 -14.18 38.91 -45.20
N SER A 278 -12.93 38.82 -45.67
CA SER A 278 -12.15 39.86 -46.41
C SER A 278 -11.52 41.02 -45.56
N LEU A 279 -10.30 41.57 -45.77
CA LEU A 279 -9.40 41.75 -46.93
C LEU A 279 -7.91 41.98 -46.50
N ILE A 280 -6.98 41.40 -47.28
CA ILE A 280 -5.73 41.94 -47.90
C ILE A 280 -4.61 42.58 -47.04
N LYS A 281 -3.39 42.00 -47.12
CA LYS A 281 -2.20 42.66 -47.74
C LYS A 281 -1.06 41.69 -48.09
N ASP A 282 -0.72 41.68 -49.39
CA ASP A 282 0.47 41.09 -50.01
C ASP A 282 1.79 41.67 -49.49
N SER A 283 2.85 40.84 -49.51
CA SER A 283 4.14 41.16 -50.15
C SER A 283 5.04 39.92 -50.18
N SER A 284 5.51 39.61 -51.38
CA SER A 284 6.33 38.48 -51.82
C SER A 284 7.85 38.70 -51.60
N GLU A 285 8.62 37.74 -52.11
CA GLU A 285 10.08 37.67 -52.41
C GLU A 285 10.92 37.02 -51.29
N GLU A 286 11.36 35.75 -51.38
CA GLU A 286 12.12 35.00 -52.40
C GLU A 286 13.57 35.49 -52.58
N PHE A 287 14.54 34.78 -51.97
CA PHE A 287 15.58 34.01 -52.66
C PHE A 287 16.63 33.51 -51.64
N ALA A 288 16.84 32.19 -51.65
CA ALA A 288 18.04 31.56 -51.11
C ALA A 288 19.21 31.68 -52.12
N PRO A 289 20.43 31.44 -51.65
CA PRO A 289 21.22 30.35 -52.22
C PRO A 289 21.46 29.20 -51.24
#